data_AF-A0A3P7Q991-F1
#
_entry.id   AF-A0A3P7Q991-F1
#
_cell.length_a   1.000
_cell.length_b   1.000
_cell.length_c   1.000
_cell.angle_alpha   90.00
_cell.angle_beta   90.00
_cell.angle_gamma   90.00
#
_symmetry.space_group_name_H-M   'P 1'
#
loop_
_entity.id
_entity.type
_entity.pdbx_description
1 polymer ?
#
loop_
_entity_poly.entity_id
_entity_poly.type
_entity_poly.pdbx_seq_one_letter_code
_entity_poly.pdbx_strand_id
1 'polypeptide(L)'
;MDQSGMLAASPMMTSSGKRRDLELNTHRSDKFDQNDIVMDPMGNVLSGSPEALIARLLPTRDGVPDANYMFTLLLNLRTVMSPEELMQKIVQVSERRRQR
;
A
#
# COMPACT_ATOMS: atom_id res chain seq x y z
N MET A 1 -62.95 13.37 -26.64
CA MET A 1 -61.52 13.46 -26.96
C MET A 1 -60.98 14.57 -26.08
N ASP A 2 -60.12 14.23 -25.11
CA ASP A 2 -59.04 15.08 -24.62
C ASP A 2 -58.22 14.27 -23.62
N GLN A 3 -57.17 13.62 -24.14
CA GLN A 3 -56.16 12.92 -23.34
C GLN A 3 -55.14 13.96 -22.87
N SER A 4 -55.30 14.45 -21.63
CA SER A 4 -54.23 15.18 -20.96
C SER A 4 -53.16 14.18 -20.50
N GLY A 5 -52.08 14.09 -21.27
CA GLY A 5 -50.92 13.27 -20.94
C GLY A 5 -50.20 13.78 -19.69
N MET A 6 -50.30 13.04 -18.59
CA MET A 6 -49.43 13.22 -17.43
C MET A 6 -48.04 12.68 -17.75
N LEU A 7 -47.07 13.59 -17.98
CA LEU A 7 -45.66 13.24 -18.09
C LEU A 7 -45.14 12.84 -16.70
N ALA A 8 -44.93 11.53 -16.49
CA ALA A 8 -44.32 11.01 -15.27
C ALA A 8 -42.88 11.53 -15.14
N ALA A 9 -42.62 12.34 -14.12
CA ALA A 9 -41.26 12.73 -13.75
C ALA A 9 -40.50 11.47 -13.30
N SER A 10 -39.38 11.17 -13.97
CA SER A 10 -38.52 10.05 -13.59
C SER A 10 -37.89 10.31 -12.22
N PRO A 11 -37.80 9.32 -11.32
CA PRO A 11 -37.12 9.49 -10.04
C PRO A 11 -35.63 9.70 -10.28
N MET A 12 -35.07 10.77 -9.71
CA MET A 12 -33.62 10.95 -9.66
C MET A 12 -33.01 9.85 -8.79
N MET A 13 -32.16 9.02 -9.39
CA MET A 13 -31.26 8.13 -8.66
C MET A 13 -30.26 9.01 -7.91
N THR A 14 -30.48 9.25 -6.62
CA THR A 14 -29.42 9.79 -5.77
C THR A 14 -28.44 8.65 -5.56
N SER A 15 -27.38 8.61 -6.39
CA SER A 15 -26.20 7.84 -6.03
C SER A 15 -25.61 8.53 -4.81
N SER A 16 -26.12 8.15 -3.63
CA SER A 16 -25.41 8.35 -2.38
C SER A 16 -24.13 7.53 -2.56
N GLY A 17 -23.11 8.20 -3.09
CA GLY A 17 -21.75 7.72 -3.19
C GLY A 17 -21.28 7.52 -1.76
N LYS A 18 -21.65 6.36 -1.21
CA LYS A 18 -21.14 5.83 0.03
C LYS A 18 -19.67 5.58 -0.28
N ARG A 19 -18.86 6.64 -0.11
CA ARG A 19 -17.42 6.50 0.07
C ARG A 19 -17.32 5.40 1.11
N ARG A 20 -16.84 4.24 0.66
CA ARG A 20 -16.35 3.24 1.60
C ARG A 20 -15.15 3.93 2.21
N ASP A 21 -15.39 4.66 3.29
CA ASP A 21 -14.34 5.06 4.20
C ASP A 21 -13.75 3.72 4.64
N LEU A 22 -12.64 3.33 4.01
CA LEU A 22 -11.79 2.31 4.58
C LEU A 22 -11.40 2.90 5.93
N GLU A 23 -12.05 2.45 6.99
CA GLU A 23 -11.54 2.60 8.35
C GLU A 23 -10.21 1.84 8.38
N LEU A 24 -9.16 2.52 7.93
CA LEU A 24 -7.80 2.13 8.19
C LEU A 24 -7.69 2.26 9.72
N ASN A 25 -7.75 1.13 10.42
CA ASN A 25 -7.45 1.07 11.84
C ASN A 25 -5.97 1.40 12.01
N THR A 26 -5.66 2.69 11.87
CA THR A 26 -4.38 3.30 12.17
C THR A 26 -4.38 3.51 13.67
N HIS A 27 -4.32 2.42 14.44
CA HIS A 27 -3.77 2.53 15.78
C HIS A 27 -2.36 3.09 15.61
N ARG A 28 -2.25 4.40 15.76
CA ARG A 28 -1.00 5.15 15.75
C ARG A 28 -0.23 4.72 16.98
N SER A 29 0.45 3.58 16.88
CA SER A 29 1.65 3.40 17.67
C SER A 29 2.60 4.48 17.17
N ASP A 30 2.91 5.48 18.02
CA ASP A 30 3.89 6.53 17.69
C ASP A 30 5.30 5.94 17.41
N LYS A 31 5.45 4.61 17.50
CA LYS A 31 6.65 3.85 17.16
C LYS A 31 6.23 2.66 16.30
N PHE A 32 6.59 2.69 15.01
CA PHE A 32 6.68 1.46 14.21
C PHE A 32 7.83 0.64 14.79
N ASP A 33 7.54 -0.58 15.22
CA ASP A 33 8.60 -1.50 15.63
C ASP A 33 9.50 -1.83 14.44
N GLN A 34 10.75 -2.20 14.72
CA GLN A 34 11.66 -2.62 13.67
C GLN A 34 11.10 -3.89 13.02
N ASN A 35 10.85 -3.83 11.70
CA ASN A 35 10.18 -4.85 10.88
C ASN A 35 8.64 -4.79 10.84
N ASP A 36 8.02 -3.71 11.32
CA ASP A 36 6.57 -3.54 11.21
C ASP A 36 6.15 -3.16 9.79
N ILE A 37 5.06 -3.76 9.30
CA ILE A 37 4.50 -3.61 7.95
C ILE A 37 2.97 -3.77 7.99
N VAL A 38 2.27 -2.81 7.39
CA VAL A 38 0.82 -2.81 7.29
C VAL A 38 0.44 -3.14 5.85
N MET A 39 -0.44 -4.12 5.68
CA MET A 39 -0.94 -4.54 4.37
C MET A 39 -2.46 -4.46 4.30
N ASP A 40 -3.00 -4.31 3.10
CA ASP A 40 -4.42 -4.47 2.85
C ASP A 40 -4.83 -5.97 2.82
N PRO A 41 -6.13 -6.30 2.78
CA PRO A 41 -6.58 -7.69 2.70
C PRO A 41 -6.14 -8.45 1.44
N MET A 42 -5.64 -7.75 0.42
CA MET A 42 -5.11 -8.34 -0.81
C MET A 42 -3.59 -8.56 -0.76
N GLY A 43 -2.93 -8.14 0.33
CA GLY A 43 -1.48 -8.27 0.52
C GLY A 43 -0.65 -7.13 -0.07
N ASN A 44 -1.28 -6.03 -0.51
CA ASN A 44 -0.56 -4.84 -0.94
C ASN A 44 -0.07 -4.06 0.28
N VAL A 45 1.15 -3.53 0.19
CA VAL A 45 1.75 -2.77 1.30
C VAL A 45 1.13 -1.38 1.36
N LEU A 46 0.57 -1.02 2.51
CA LEU A 46 0.02 0.30 2.80
C LEU A 46 1.06 1.20 3.47
N SER A 47 1.81 0.66 4.43
CA SER A 47 2.88 1.36 5.13
C SER A 47 3.83 0.37 5.81
N GLY A 48 4.97 0.86 6.31
CA GLY A 48 5.90 0.04 7.07
C GLY A 48 7.16 0.81 7.46
N SER A 49 7.92 0.22 8.39
CA SER A 49 9.25 0.70 8.72
C SER A 49 10.19 0.60 7.51
N PRO A 50 11.20 1.49 7.37
CA PRO A 50 12.18 1.42 6.30
C PRO A 50 12.83 0.03 6.17
N GLU A 51 13.16 -0.60 7.31
CA GLU A 51 13.76 -1.94 7.32
C GLU A 51 12.80 -3.01 6.79
N ALA A 52 11.51 -2.96 7.13
CA ALA A 52 10.52 -3.90 6.61
C ALA A 52 10.34 -3.74 5.09
N LEU A 53 10.28 -2.50 4.62
CA LEU A 53 10.11 -2.20 3.20
C LEU A 53 11.32 -2.67 2.38
N ILE A 54 12.53 -2.37 2.85
CA ILE A 54 13.77 -2.83 2.20
C ILE A 54 13.87 -4.35 2.24
N ALA A 55 13.48 -5.00 3.34
CA ALA A 55 13.47 -6.45 3.41
C ALA A 55 12.53 -7.07 2.37
N ARG A 56 11.34 -6.51 2.16
CA ARG A 56 10.38 -7.01 1.15
C ARG A 56 10.82 -6.73 -0.28
N LEU A 57 11.69 -5.75 -0.51
CA LEU A 57 12.29 -5.49 -1.82
C LEU A 57 13.18 -6.65 -2.30
N LEU A 58 13.73 -7.45 -1.38
CA LEU A 58 14.61 -8.56 -1.73
C LEU A 58 13.83 -9.83 -2.02
N PRO A 59 14.17 -10.57 -3.10
CA PRO A 59 13.61 -11.87 -3.39
C PRO A 59 13.64 -12.80 -2.17
N THR A 60 12.58 -13.59 -2.02
CA THR A 60 12.46 -14.62 -0.98
C THR A 60 12.25 -15.98 -1.63
N ARG A 61 12.33 -17.06 -0.84
CA ARG A 61 11.99 -18.41 -1.33
C ARG A 61 10.55 -18.50 -1.82
N ASP A 62 9.67 -17.66 -1.28
CA ASP A 62 8.24 -17.66 -1.56
C ASP A 62 7.88 -16.79 -2.78
N GLY A 63 8.84 -16.08 -3.36
CA GLY A 63 8.67 -15.30 -4.59
C GLY A 63 9.44 -13.99 -4.62
N VAL A 64 9.29 -13.30 -5.75
CA VAL A 64 9.80 -11.94 -5.97
C VAL A 64 8.70 -10.91 -5.67
N PRO A 65 9.05 -9.72 -5.14
CA PRO A 65 8.07 -8.64 -4.98
C PRO A 65 7.51 -8.21 -6.33
N ASP A 66 6.28 -7.69 -6.32
CA ASP A 66 5.64 -7.22 -7.54
C ASP A 66 6.33 -5.97 -8.10
N ALA A 67 6.24 -5.79 -9.42
CA ALA A 67 6.93 -4.71 -10.12
C ALA A 67 6.44 -3.32 -9.69
N ASN A 68 5.15 -3.17 -9.34
CA ASN A 68 4.59 -1.89 -8.91
C ASN A 68 5.14 -1.49 -7.53
N TYR A 69 5.27 -2.45 -6.61
CA TYR A 69 5.88 -2.24 -5.32
C TYR A 69 7.36 -1.87 -5.45
N MET A 70 8.13 -2.64 -6.23
CA MET A 70 9.55 -2.35 -6.47
C MET A 70 9.74 -0.93 -7.04
N PHE A 71 9.00 -0.59 -8.09
CA PHE A 71 9.09 0.72 -8.74
C PHE A 71 8.71 1.85 -7.78
N THR A 72 7.55 1.73 -7.13
CA THR A 72 7.03 2.76 -6.21
C THR A 72 7.98 2.96 -5.05
N LEU A 73 8.48 1.89 -4.44
CA LEU A 73 9.38 1.98 -3.30
C LEU A 73 10.72 2.62 -3.70
N LEU A 74 11.35 2.18 -4.80
CA LEU A 74 12.62 2.74 -5.27
C LEU A 74 12.51 4.21 -5.69
N LEU A 75 11.38 4.60 -6.29
CA LEU A 75 11.12 5.99 -6.66
C LEU A 75 11.03 6.88 -5.42
N ASN A 76 10.32 6.43 -4.38
CA ASN A 76 10.07 7.21 -3.18
C ASN A 76 11.22 7.17 -2.17
N LEU A 77 11.99 6.08 -2.10
CA LEU A 77 13.11 5.92 -1.15
C LEU A 77 14.15 7.03 -1.24
N ARG A 78 14.32 7.66 -2.42
CA ARG A 78 15.22 8.81 -2.63
C ARG A 78 14.89 10.01 -1.75
N THR A 79 13.65 10.11 -1.28
CA THR A 79 13.22 11.19 -0.38
C THR A 79 13.62 10.96 1.08
N VAL A 80 13.94 9.72 1.45
CA VAL A 80 14.21 9.31 2.83
C VAL A 80 15.62 8.76 3.05
N MET A 81 16.32 8.36 1.98
CA MET A 81 17.72 7.91 2.04
C MET A 81 18.46 8.06 0.71
N SER A 82 19.79 8.05 0.77
CA SER A 82 20.64 8.07 -0.43
C SER A 82 20.67 6.69 -1.11
N PRO A 83 20.98 6.62 -2.42
CA PRO A 83 21.18 5.33 -3.09
C PRO A 83 22.28 4.47 -2.47
N GLU A 84 23.35 5.09 -1.96
CA GLU A 84 24.44 4.37 -1.29
C GLU A 84 23.98 3.74 0.02
N GLU A 85 23.24 4.49 0.83
CA GLU A 85 22.66 3.99 2.08
C GLU A 85 21.69 2.83 1.82
N LEU A 86 20.85 2.94 0.79
CA LEU A 86 19.95 1.87 0.38
C LEU A 86 20.73 0.60 0.01
N MET A 87 21.79 0.73 -0.80
CA MET A 87 22.61 -0.41 -1.20
C MET A 87 23.28 -1.08 0.00
N GLN A 88 23.79 -0.31 0.96
CA GLN A 88 24.36 -0.86 2.19
C GLN A 88 23.30 -1.61 3.01
N LYS A 89 22.11 -1.04 3.19
CA LYS A 89 21.01 -1.70 3.90
C LYS A 89 20.57 -2.98 3.20
N ILE A 90 20.51 -3.00 1.86
CA ILE A 90 20.20 -4.20 1.07
C ILE A 90 21.20 -5.32 1.36
N VAL A 91 22.51 -5.03 1.30
CA VAL A 91 23.56 -6.02 1.59
C VAL A 91 23.47 -6.52 3.04
N GLN A 92 23.23 -5.63 4.00
CA GLN A 92 23.07 -6.03 5.40
C GLN A 92 21.85 -6.94 5.61
N VAL A 93 20.74 -6.70 4.91
CA VAL A 93 19.56 -7.57 4.98
C VAL A 93 19.82 -8.91 4.29
N SER A 94 20.51 -8.93 3.15
CA SER A 94 20.83 -10.19 2.44
C SER A 94 21.73 -11.08 3.27
N GLU A 95 22.77 -10.53 3.91
CA GLU A 95 23.66 -11.31 4.78
C GLU A 95 22.93 -11.83 6.03
N ARG A 96 22.05 -11.01 6.64
CA ARG A 96 21.21 -11.46 7.77
C ARG A 96 20.30 -12.62 7.39
N ARG A 97 19.76 -12.63 6.16
CA ARG A 97 18.94 -13.75 5.66
C ARG A 97 19.76 -15.00 5.38
N ARG A 98 21.02 -14.85 4.94
CA ARG A 98 21.92 -15.98 4.64
C ARG A 98 22.32 -16.78 5.89
N GLN A 99 22.31 -16.14 7.06
CA GLN A 99 22.70 -16.76 8.34
C GLN A 99 21.53 -17.45 9.07
N ARG A 100 20.32 -17.45 8.49
CA ARG A 100 19.12 -18.11 9.02
C ARG A 100 18.81 -19.36 8.22
#